data_AF-A0A2X0PK30-F1
#
_entry.id   AF-A0A2X0PK30-F1
#
_cell.length_a   1.000
_cell.length_b   1.000
_cell.length_c   1.000
_cell.angle_alpha   90.00
_cell.angle_beta   90.00
_cell.angle_gamma   90.00
#
_symmetry.space_group_name_H-M   'P 1'
#
loop_
_entity.id
_entity.type
_entity.pdbx_description
1 polymer ?
#
loop_
_entity_poly.entity_id
_entity_poly.type
_entity_poly.pdbx_seq_one_letter_code
_entity_poly.pdbx_strand_id
1 'polypeptide(L)'
;MLGYISSFAAFGFGVRCYQLAIMKRNIFDNLGGHALSVSAFTGLGYYLYHAEERQRGLIEDKKAQLLRMRARETRLAEEYAASMSEEEHH
;
A
#
# COMPACT_ATOMS: atom_id res chain seq x y z
N MET A 1 -8.73 4.97 1.69
CA MET A 1 -9.15 5.26 3.08
C MET A 1 -10.39 4.47 3.53
N LEU A 2 -11.57 4.69 2.94
CA LEU A 2 -12.82 4.05 3.39
C LEU A 2 -12.77 2.51 3.39
N GLY A 3 -12.18 1.90 2.35
CA GLY A 3 -12.01 0.44 2.28
C GLY A 3 -11.15 -0.13 3.41
N TYR A 4 -10.11 0.59 3.85
CA TYR A 4 -9.30 0.18 5.01
C TYR A 4 -10.12 0.25 6.29
N ILE A 5 -10.80 1.38 6.52
CA ILE A 5 -11.64 1.59 7.69
C ILE A 5 -12.74 0.53 7.79
N SER A 6 -13.46 0.25 6.69
CA SER A 6 -14.56 -0.72 6.67
C SER A 6 -14.08 -2.15 6.87
N SER A 7 -12.98 -2.54 6.20
CA SER A 7 -12.43 -3.90 6.33
C SER A 7 -11.91 -4.16 7.74
N PHE A 8 -11.18 -3.21 8.31
CA PHE A 8 -10.66 -3.34 9.68
C PHE A 8 -11.78 -3.21 10.73
N ALA A 9 -12.81 -2.39 10.50
CA ALA A 9 -14.00 -2.36 11.36
C ALA A 9 -14.70 -3.72 11.38
N ALA A 10 -14.97 -4.29 10.21
CA ALA A 10 -15.59 -5.60 10.07
C ALA A 10 -14.73 -6.70 10.71
N PHE A 11 -13.40 -6.62 10.54
CA PHE A 11 -12.46 -7.51 11.19
C PHE A 11 -12.52 -7.41 12.72
N GLY A 12 -12.48 -6.20 13.28
CA GLY A 12 -12.57 -5.99 14.73
C GLY A 12 -13.88 -6.45 15.34
N PHE A 13 -14.99 -6.24 14.62
CA PHE A 13 -16.29 -6.83 14.99
C PHE A 13 -16.21 -8.36 14.98
N GLY A 14 -15.69 -8.95 13.90
CA GLY A 14 -15.51 -10.39 13.76
C GLY A 14 -14.64 -11.01 14.86
N VAL A 15 -13.53 -10.36 15.23
CA VAL A 15 -12.66 -10.80 16.35
C VAL A 15 -13.44 -10.87 17.65
N ARG A 16 -14.30 -9.88 17.94
CA ARG A 16 -15.12 -9.88 19.14
C ARG A 16 -16.17 -11.00 19.12
N CYS A 17 -16.85 -11.18 17.97
CA CYS A 17 -17.79 -12.27 17.77
C CYS A 17 -17.13 -13.63 17.94
N TYR A 18 -15.93 -13.81 17.38
CA TYR A 18 -15.14 -15.04 17.48
C TYR A 18 -14.72 -15.33 18.93
N GLN A 19 -14.28 -14.31 19.66
CA GLN A 19 -13.96 -14.43 21.08
C GLN A 19 -15.17 -14.92 21.90
N LEU A 20 -16.36 -14.34 21.66
CA LEU A 20 -17.59 -14.74 22.34
C LEU A 20 -18.03 -16.15 21.97
N ALA A 21 -17.87 -16.54 20.70
CA ALA A 21 -18.15 -17.89 20.22
C ALA A 21 -17.27 -18.94 20.91
N ILE A 22 -15.97 -18.69 21.07
CA ILE A 22 -15.06 -19.58 21.81
C ILE A 22 -15.52 -19.74 23.27
N MET A 23 -15.94 -18.63 23.90
CA MET A 23 -16.45 -18.66 25.27
C MET A 23 -17.87 -19.21 25.40
N LYS A 24 -18.49 -19.69 24.29
CA LYS A 24 -19.88 -20.14 24.25
C LYS A 24 -20.88 -19.11 24.80
N ARG A 25 -20.58 -17.81 24.63
CA ARG A 25 -21.46 -16.69 25.01
C ARG A 25 -22.23 -16.21 23.79
N ASN A 26 -23.35 -15.53 24.02
CA ASN A 26 -24.12 -14.90 22.94
C ASN A 26 -23.23 -13.93 22.17
N ILE A 27 -23.29 -13.95 20.84
CA ILE A 27 -22.46 -13.15 19.95
C ILE A 27 -22.71 -11.65 20.13
N PHE A 28 -23.92 -11.25 20.52
CA PHE A 28 -24.24 -9.83 20.80
C PHE A 28 -24.08 -9.45 22.27
N ASP A 29 -23.46 -10.32 23.07
CA ASP A 29 -23.21 -10.03 24.47
C ASP A 29 -22.16 -8.91 24.63
N ASN A 30 -22.46 -7.96 25.51
CA ASN A 30 -21.66 -6.75 25.74
C ASN A 30 -21.34 -5.98 24.42
N LEU A 31 -22.30 -5.20 23.94
CA LEU A 31 -22.15 -4.31 22.78
C LEU A 31 -21.02 -3.28 22.95
N GLY A 32 -20.71 -2.86 24.19
CA GLY A 32 -19.57 -1.99 24.47
C GLY A 32 -18.24 -2.64 24.08
N GLY A 33 -18.09 -3.95 24.30
CA GLY A 33 -16.92 -4.70 23.85
C GLY A 33 -16.77 -4.76 22.32
N HIS A 34 -17.89 -4.77 21.59
CA HIS A 34 -17.87 -4.69 20.12
C HIS A 34 -17.44 -3.30 19.66
N ALA A 35 -18.00 -2.25 20.24
CA ALA A 35 -17.62 -0.87 19.93
C ALA A 35 -16.12 -0.62 20.19
N LEU A 36 -15.59 -1.10 21.33
CA LEU A 36 -14.17 -1.02 21.64
C LEU A 36 -13.31 -1.76 20.61
N SER A 37 -13.64 -3.01 20.31
CA SER A 37 -12.88 -3.81 19.33
C SER A 37 -12.91 -3.15 17.94
N VAL A 38 -14.09 -2.77 17.45
CA VAL A 38 -14.23 -2.05 16.18
C VAL A 38 -13.40 -0.79 16.18
N SER A 39 -13.50 0.05 17.21
CA SER A 39 -12.73 1.30 17.28
C SER A 39 -11.22 1.08 17.27
N ALA A 40 -10.72 0.06 17.98
CA ALA A 40 -9.30 -0.28 18.02
C ALA A 40 -8.79 -0.74 16.66
N PHE A 41 -9.49 -1.68 16.01
CA PHE A 41 -9.08 -2.18 14.69
C PHE A 41 -9.28 -1.13 13.59
N THR A 42 -10.34 -0.32 13.63
CA THR A 42 -10.51 0.83 12.73
C THR A 42 -9.36 1.83 12.88
N GLY A 43 -8.95 2.15 14.11
CA GLY A 43 -7.78 3.00 14.37
C GLY A 43 -6.50 2.43 13.78
N LEU A 44 -6.29 1.11 13.91
CA LEU A 44 -5.18 0.41 13.28
C LEU A 44 -5.23 0.49 11.74
N GLY A 45 -6.41 0.28 11.15
CA GLY A 45 -6.62 0.40 9.70
C GLY A 45 -6.32 1.81 9.18
N TYR A 46 -6.69 2.85 9.93
CA TYR A 46 -6.36 4.24 9.60
C TYR A 46 -4.86 4.51 9.64
N TYR A 47 -4.16 3.96 10.64
CA TYR A 47 -2.70 4.05 10.73
C TYR A 47 -2.01 3.36 9.55
N LEU A 48 -2.42 2.13 9.22
CA LEU A 48 -1.87 1.37 8.10
C LEU A 48 -2.11 2.06 6.76
N TYR A 49 -3.28 2.65 6.56
CA TYR A 49 -3.58 3.45 5.37
C TYR A 49 -2.57 4.60 5.20
N HIS A 50 -2.24 5.33 6.27
CA HIS A 50 -1.24 6.41 6.21
C HIS A 50 0.17 5.88 5.94
N ALA A 51 0.51 4.71 6.48
CA ALA A 51 1.81 4.09 6.21
C ALA A 51 1.93 3.70 4.73
N GLU A 52 0.89 3.09 4.15
CA GLU A 52 0.86 2.73 2.74
C GLU A 52 0.92 3.96 1.82
N GLU A 53 0.18 5.02 2.16
CA GLU A 53 0.20 6.29 1.40
C GLU A 53 1.65 6.84 1.27
N ARG A 54 2.43 6.81 2.37
CA ARG A 54 3.85 7.21 2.34
C ARG A 54 4.70 6.30 1.47
N GLN A 55 4.49 4.98 1.57
CA GLN A 55 5.24 4.01 0.76
C GLN A 55 4.94 4.15 -0.73
N ARG A 56 3.68 4.44 -1.08
CA ARG A 56 3.24 4.60 -2.47
C ARG A 56 3.94 5.77 -3.14
N GLY A 57 4.09 6.90 -2.43
CA GLY A 57 4.88 8.04 -2.90
C GLY A 57 6.34 7.68 -3.17
N LEU A 58 6.98 6.96 -2.26
CA LEU A 58 8.37 6.50 -2.46
C LEU A 58 8.53 5.56 -3.66
N ILE A 59 7.56 4.67 -3.88
CA ILE A 59 7.57 3.77 -5.04
C ILE A 59 7.43 4.56 -6.34
N GLU A 60 6.57 5.58 -6.36
CA GLU A 60 6.36 6.43 -7.53
C GLU A 60 7.62 7.23 -7.87
N ASP A 61 8.28 7.80 -6.87
CA ASP A 61 9.58 8.47 -7.02
C ASP A 61 10.65 7.54 -7.58
N LYS A 62 10.73 6.31 -7.05
CA LYS A 62 11.68 5.31 -7.53
C LYS A 62 11.38 4.89 -8.97
N LYS A 63 10.11 4.74 -9.35
CA LYS A 63 9.72 4.48 -10.74
C LYS A 63 10.13 5.63 -11.66
N ALA A 64 9.92 6.88 -11.25
CA ALA A 64 10.33 8.05 -12.03
C ALA A 64 11.86 8.11 -12.20
N GLN A 65 12.63 7.76 -11.16
CA GLN A 65 14.09 7.66 -11.25
C GLN A 65 14.52 6.60 -12.27
N LEU A 66 13.93 5.41 -12.22
CA LEU A 66 14.26 4.32 -13.16
C LEU A 66 13.94 4.69 -14.61
N LEU A 67 12.82 5.39 -14.86
CA LEU A 67 12.47 5.87 -16.20
C LEU A 67 13.46 6.91 -16.73
N ARG A 68 13.92 7.84 -15.88
CA ARG A 68 14.95 8.83 -16.26
C ARG A 68 16.29 8.18 -16.59
N MET A 69 16.69 7.15 -15.84
CA MET A 69 17.92 6.40 -16.11
C MET A 69 17.84 5.69 -17.46
N ARG A 70 16.73 5.00 -17.75
CA ARG A 70 16.51 4.34 -19.05
C ARG A 70 16.52 5.32 -20.22
N ALA A 71 15.85 6.48 -20.08
CA ALA A 71 15.87 7.50 -21.12
C ALA A 71 17.26 8.11 -21.36
N ARG A 72 18.12 8.13 -20.33
CA ARG A 72 19.52 8.53 -20.50
C ARG A 72 20.32 7.46 -21.24
N GLU A 73 20.15 6.19 -20.88
CA GLU A 73 20.83 5.07 -21.54
C GLU A 73 20.49 5.00 -23.04
N THR A 74 19.22 5.19 -23.41
CA THR A 74 18.82 5.21 -24.83
C THR A 74 19.46 6.37 -25.59
N ARG A 75 19.50 7.57 -25.01
CA ARG A 75 20.14 8.74 -25.65
C ARG A 75 21.63 8.54 -25.85
N LEU A 76 22.32 7.99 -24.85
CA LEU A 76 23.75 7.68 -24.98
C LEU A 76 24.01 6.61 -26.05
N ALA A 77 23.14 5.61 -26.18
CA ALA A 77 23.25 4.60 -27.22
C ALA A 77 22.99 5.18 -28.63
N GLU A 78 22.02 6.09 -28.77
CA GLU A 78 21.75 6.81 -30.02
C GLU A 78 22.92 7.72 -30.41
N GLU A 79 23.49 8.47 -29.45
CA GLU A 79 24.68 9.32 -29.66
C GLU A 79 25.89 8.49 -30.10
N TYR A 80 26.12 7.32 -29.47
CA TYR A 80 27.20 6.42 -29.85
C TYR A 80 27.00 5.79 -31.24
N ALA A 81 25.75 5.44 -31.59
CA ALA A 81 25.43 4.93 -32.92
C ALA A 81 25.63 6.01 -34.00
N ALA A 82 25.29 7.27 -33.72
CA ALA A 82 25.50 8.39 -34.61
C ALA A 82 27.00 8.66 -34.84
N SER A 83 27.82 8.68 -33.77
CA SER A 83 29.27 8.90 -33.90
C SER A 83 29.97 7.79 -34.69
N MET A 84 29.54 6.54 -34.53
CA MET A 84 30.07 5.41 -35.32
C MET A 84 29.72 5.54 -36.81
N SER A 85 28.53 6.06 -37.14
CA SER A 85 28.13 6.28 -38.54
C SER A 85 28.86 7.44 -39.20
N GLU A 86 29.25 8.47 -38.44
CA GLU A 86 30.07 9.58 -38.93
C GLU A 86 31.53 9.15 -39.18
N GLU A 87 32.08 8.24 -38.38
CA GLU A 87 33.41 7.65 -38.61
C GLU A 87 33.44 6.69 -39.81
N GLU A 88 32.38 5.91 -40.08
CA GLU A 88 32.34 4.97 -41.21
C GLU A 88 32.21 5.66 -42.58
N HIS A 89 31.68 6.89 -42.62
CA HIS A 89 31.46 7.66 -43.83
C HIS A 89 32.64 8.54 -44.26
N HIS A 90 33.76 8.49 -43.53
CA HIS A 90 34.94 9.33 -43.74
C HIS A 90 36.15 8.57 -44.30
#